data_AF-A0A381RS04-F1
#
_entry.id   AF-A0A381RS04-F1
#
_cell.length_a   1.000
_cell.length_b   1.000
_cell.length_c   1.000
_cell.angle_alpha   90.00
_cell.angle_beta   90.00
_cell.angle_gamma   90.00
#
_symmetry.space_group_name_H-M   'P 1'
#
loop_
_entity.id
_entity.type
_entity.pdbx_description
1 polymer ?
#
loop_
_entity_poly.entity_id
_entity_poly.type
_entity_poly.pdbx_seq_one_letter_code
_entity_poly.pdbx_strand_id
1 'polypeptide(L)' 'VIIGGGPGGNTAASYAARHGAEVVMIEKDVVGGAAHLWDCIPSKAMIA' A
#
# COMPACT_ATOMS: atom_id res chain seq x y z
N VAL A 1 1.45 -3.61 14.12
CA VAL A 1 2.35 -2.66 13.42
C VAL A 1 2.74 -3.26 12.08
N ILE A 2 2.66 -2.49 11.00
CA ILE A 2 2.97 -2.91 9.62
C ILE A 2 4.05 -1.99 9.07
N ILE A 3 5.09 -2.56 8.46
CA ILE A 3 6.20 -1.81 7.85
C ILE A 3 6.12 -1.99 6.33
N GLY A 4 6.02 -0.87 5.62
CA GLY A 4 5.76 -0.83 4.19
C GLY A 4 4.27 -0.62 3.88
N GLY A 5 3.97 0.45 3.16
CA GLY A 5 2.65 0.87 2.72
C GLY A 5 2.32 0.45 1.29
N GLY A 6 3.08 -0.46 0.68
CA GLY A 6 2.77 -1.07 -0.62
C GLY A 6 1.41 -1.79 -0.64
N PRO A 7 1.00 -2.40 -1.77
CA PRO A 7 -0.34 -2.99 -1.91
C PRO A 7 -0.68 -3.97 -0.78
N GLY A 8 0.23 -4.88 -0.44
CA GLY A 8 0.02 -5.83 0.66
C GLY A 8 -0.07 -5.16 2.03
N GLY A 9 0.81 -4.20 2.33
CA GLY A 9 0.83 -3.52 3.62
C GLY A 9 -0.40 -2.64 3.85
N ASN A 10 -0.81 -1.88 2.85
CA ASN A 10 -1.99 -1.04 2.91
C ASN A 10 -3.29 -1.88 3.02
N THR A 11 -3.39 -2.98 2.25
CA THR A 11 -4.53 -3.90 2.35
C THR A 11 -4.58 -4.58 3.71
N ALA A 12 -3.44 -5.08 4.23
CA ALA A 12 -3.38 -5.70 5.54
C ALA A 12 -3.74 -4.72 6.67
N ALA A 13 -3.23 -3.48 6.59
CA ALA A 13 -3.53 -2.44 7.58
C ALA A 13 -5.02 -2.08 7.59
N SER A 14 -5.59 -1.87 6.40
CA SER A 14 -7.01 -1.56 6.24
C SER A 14 -7.90 -2.71 6.72
N TYR A 15 -7.54 -3.95 6.39
CA TYR A 15 -8.30 -5.12 6.81
C TYR A 15 -8.28 -5.30 8.33
N ALA A 16 -7.10 -5.22 8.95
CA ALA A 16 -6.96 -5.33 10.40
C ALA A 16 -7.70 -4.21 11.15
N ALA A 17 -7.59 -2.96 10.68
CA ALA A 17 -8.31 -1.82 11.27
C ALA A 17 -9.84 -1.99 11.19
N ARG A 18 -10.36 -2.52 10.07
CA ARG A 18 -11.80 -2.82 9.93
C ARG A 18 -12.29 -3.90 10.89
N HIS A 19 -11.41 -4.77 11.36
CA HIS A 19 -11.72 -5.81 12.36
C HIS A 19 -11.43 -5.36 13.80
N GLY A 20 -11.27 -4.05 14.02
CA GLY A 20 -11.12 -3.46 15.35
C GLY A 20 -9.72 -3.58 15.95
N ALA A 21 -8.72 -4.01 15.17
CA ALA A 21 -7.35 -3.97 15.63
C ALA A 21 -6.84 -2.52 15.67
N GLU A 22 -6.06 -2.20 16.70
CA GLU A 22 -5.25 -0.98 16.71
C GLU A 22 -4.05 -1.18 15.78
N VAL A 23 -3.98 -0.38 14.71
CA VAL A 23 -2.98 -0.55 13.65
C VAL A 23 -2.19 0.72 13.45
N VAL A 24 -0.87 0.58 13.44
CA VAL A 24 0.07 1.59 12.94
C VAL A 24 0.76 1.03 11.70
N MET A 25 0.71 1.77 10.59
CA MET A 25 1.45 1.48 9.36
C MET A 25 2.51 2.55 9.15
N ILE A 26 3.74 2.12 8.89
CA ILE A 26 4.88 3.00 8.66
C ILE A 26 5.34 2.81 7.21
N GLU A 27 5.32 3.88 6.44
CA GLU A 27 5.82 3.94 5.07
C GLU A 27 6.81 5.10 4.98
N LYS A 28 7.95 4.86 4.32
CA LYS A 28 9.03 5.84 4.22
C LYS A 28 8.75 6.85 3.11
N ASP A 29 8.24 6.37 1.98
CA ASP A 29 8.16 7.16 0.75
C ASP A 29 6.69 7.47 0.42
N VAL A 30 5.95 6.54 -0.20
CA VAL A 30 4.57 6.78 -0.66
C VAL A 30 3.63 5.63 -0.34
N VAL A 31 2.42 5.97 0.10
CA VAL A 31 1.35 4.97 0.32
C VAL A 31 0.95 4.32 -1.00
N GLY A 32 0.90 3.00 -0.99
CA GLY A 32 0.74 2.08 -2.12
C GLY A 32 2.03 1.72 -2.87
N GLY A 33 3.17 2.30 -2.47
CA GLY A 33 4.50 1.85 -2.88
C GLY A 33 4.74 1.84 -4.40
N ALA A 34 5.58 0.90 -4.85
CA ALA A 34 6.00 0.81 -6.25
C ALA A 34 4.83 0.66 -7.24
N ALA A 35 3.76 -0.03 -6.85
CA ALA A 35 2.60 -0.23 -7.68
C ALA A 35 2.01 1.10 -8.21
N HIS A 36 1.98 2.16 -7.37
CA HIS A 36 1.43 3.46 -7.76
C HIS A 36 2.34 4.29 -8.66
N LEU A 37 3.64 4.34 -8.35
CA LEU A 37 4.55 5.32 -8.98
C LEU A 37 5.57 4.73 -9.95
N TRP A 38 5.89 3.44 -9.86
CA TRP A 38 7.05 2.86 -10.58
C TRP A 38 6.81 1.50 -11.23
N ASP A 39 5.63 0.89 -11.07
CA ASP A 39 5.37 -0.47 -11.55
C ASP A 39 4.07 -0.59 -12.34
N CYS A 40 3.08 -1.31 -11.81
CA CYS A 40 1.94 -1.77 -12.59
C CYS A 40 1.03 -0.63 -13.05
N ILE A 41 0.79 0.41 -12.25
CA ILE A 41 -0.14 1.48 -12.63
C ILE A 41 0.44 2.37 -13.73
N PRO A 42 1.66 2.93 -13.62
CA PRO A 42 2.24 3.72 -14.70
C PRO A 42 2.49 2.88 -15.95
N SER A 43 2.97 1.63 -15.82
CA SER A 43 3.22 0.78 -16.98
C SER A 43 1.95 0.46 -17.76
N LYS A 44 0.82 0.23 -17.08
CA LYS A 44 -0.47 -0.01 -17.76
C LYS A 44 -1.12 1.26 -18.26
N ALA A 45 -0.94 2.41 -17.61
CA ALA A 45 -1.43 3.69 -18.10
C ALA A 45 -0.76 4.15 -19.39
N MET A 46 0.52 3.82 -19.60
CA MET A 46 1.28 4.21 -20.79
C MET A 46 1.07 3.30 -22.01
N ILE A 47 0.58 2.08 -21.80
CA ILE A 47 0.32 1.11 -22.90
C ILE A 47 -1.17 0.93 -23.22
N ALA A 48 -2.05 1.61 -22.47
CA ALA A 48 -3.49 1.59 -22.69
C ALA A 48 -3.93 2.61 -23.75
#